data_AF-A0A4Q3BA08-F1
#
_entry.id   AF-A0A4Q3BA08-F1
#
_cell.length_a   1.000
_cell.length_b   1.000
_cell.length_c   1.000
_cell.angle_alpha   90.00
_cell.angle_beta   90.00
_cell.angle_gamma   90.00
#
_symmetry.space_group_name_H-M   'P 1'
#
loop_
_entity.id
_entity.type
_entity.pdbx_description
1 polymer ?
#
loop_
_entity_poly.entity_id
_entity_poly.type
_entity_poly.pdbx_seq_one_letter_code
_entity_poly.pdbx_strand_id
1 'polypeptide(L)'
;MFSCISTKSTLQNVNSSAPNLMVNKENAFIITEFATDEKYGYNKDYPINIYYQQTKNDSINQIRFFNALTGPNGEKLFYKKVGICCPFPSKNSVSGAALLDIYEVKWVGQKTPVTLSSYCNGQYPKI
;
A
#
# COMPACT_ATOMS: atom_id res chain seq x y z
N MET A 1 -22.67 -1.98 -26.29
CA MET A 1 -22.60 -3.12 -25.33
C MET A 1 -21.79 -2.67 -24.13
N PHE A 2 -22.44 -2.40 -23.00
CA PHE A 2 -21.73 -2.19 -21.73
C PHE A 2 -21.48 -3.57 -21.13
N SER A 3 -20.28 -4.11 -21.34
CA SER A 3 -19.85 -5.30 -20.63
C SER A 3 -19.59 -4.90 -19.18
N CYS A 4 -20.42 -5.40 -18.26
CA CYS A 4 -20.06 -5.49 -16.86
C CYS A 4 -18.88 -6.47 -16.76
N ILE A 5 -17.65 -5.96 -16.94
CA ILE A 5 -16.47 -6.71 -16.57
C ILE A 5 -16.53 -6.79 -15.04
N SER A 6 -17.03 -7.91 -14.54
CA SER A 6 -16.81 -8.32 -13.16
C SER A 6 -15.31 -8.55 -13.04
N THR A 7 -14.56 -7.51 -12.67
CA THR A 7 -13.13 -7.61 -12.38
C THR A 7 -13.00 -8.39 -11.09
N LYS A 8 -12.98 -9.73 -11.20
CA LYS A 8 -12.60 -10.61 -10.11
C LYS A 8 -11.27 -10.09 -9.56
N SER A 9 -11.23 -9.82 -8.25
CA SER A 9 -10.00 -9.34 -7.60
C SER A 9 -8.87 -10.33 -7.88
N THR A 10 -7.71 -9.81 -8.31
CA THR A 10 -6.48 -10.61 -8.43
C THR A 10 -5.63 -10.54 -7.16
N LEU A 11 -6.05 -9.75 -6.17
CA LEU A 11 -5.34 -9.62 -4.89
C LEU A 11 -5.35 -10.95 -4.13
N GLN A 12 -4.19 -11.39 -3.68
CA GLN A 12 -4.00 -12.69 -3.01
C GLN A 12 -3.70 -12.56 -1.51
N ASN A 13 -3.35 -11.37 -1.03
CA ASN A 13 -2.96 -11.10 0.37
C ASN A 13 -4.01 -10.31 1.17
N VAL A 14 -5.31 -10.47 0.85
CA VAL A 14 -6.42 -9.79 1.54
C VAL A 14 -6.92 -10.65 2.72
N ASN A 15 -6.80 -10.15 3.96
CA ASN A 15 -7.14 -10.92 5.17
C ASN A 15 -8.10 -10.19 6.12
N SER A 16 -9.34 -10.69 6.28
CA SER A 16 -10.35 -9.98 7.07
C SER A 16 -10.08 -9.69 8.55
N SER A 17 -9.11 -10.39 9.11
CA SER A 17 -8.86 -10.44 10.55
C SER A 17 -7.58 -9.70 10.96
N ALA A 18 -6.95 -8.98 10.04
CA ALA A 18 -5.72 -8.28 10.34
C ALA A 18 -5.90 -7.07 11.27
N PRO A 19 -4.92 -6.79 12.14
CA PRO A 19 -4.99 -5.67 13.06
C PRO A 19 -4.99 -4.34 12.30
N ASN A 20 -5.62 -3.33 12.91
CA ASN A 20 -5.57 -1.97 12.39
C ASN A 20 -4.16 -1.40 12.57
N LEU A 21 -3.70 -0.59 11.60
CA LEU A 21 -2.48 0.19 11.74
C LEU A 21 -2.59 1.16 12.92
N MET A 22 -1.46 1.43 13.57
CA MET A 22 -1.35 2.43 14.65
C MET A 22 -0.44 3.57 14.21
N VAL A 23 -0.74 4.78 14.70
CA VAL A 23 0.03 5.99 14.39
C VAL A 23 0.70 6.49 15.66
N ASN A 24 1.99 6.86 15.56
CA ASN A 24 2.75 7.41 16.68
C ASN A 24 2.47 8.91 16.91
N LYS A 25 3.11 9.51 17.91
CA LYS A 25 2.97 10.95 18.21
C LYS A 25 3.47 11.87 17.08
N GLU A 26 4.32 11.37 16.21
CA GLU A 26 4.89 12.09 15.06
C GLU A 26 4.08 11.90 13.77
N ASN A 27 2.89 11.30 13.87
CA ASN A 27 2.01 11.05 12.75
C ASN A 27 2.64 10.13 11.67
N ALA A 28 3.41 9.11 12.08
CA ALA A 28 3.92 8.02 11.25
C ALA A 28 3.34 6.67 11.70
N PHE A 29 3.26 5.68 10.80
CA PHE A 29 2.81 4.33 11.19
C PHE A 29 3.82 3.63 12.09
N ILE A 30 3.32 2.85 13.05
CA ILE A 30 4.14 1.97 13.88
C ILE A 30 4.23 0.63 13.18
N ILE A 31 5.39 0.31 12.62
CA ILE A 31 5.67 -0.96 11.95
C ILE A 31 6.29 -1.90 13.00
N THR A 32 5.56 -2.93 13.39
CA THR A 32 6.00 -3.91 14.42
C THR A 32 6.48 -5.23 13.85
N GLU A 33 6.09 -5.52 12.61
CA GLU A 33 6.38 -6.77 11.92
C GLU A 33 6.95 -6.46 10.53
N PHE A 34 7.63 -7.44 9.94
CA PHE A 34 8.17 -7.37 8.59
C PHE A 34 7.57 -8.49 7.76
N ALA A 35 7.32 -8.20 6.49
CA ALA A 35 6.79 -9.18 5.57
C ALA A 35 7.81 -10.28 5.29
N THR A 36 7.37 -11.53 5.41
CA THR A 36 8.15 -12.71 5.02
C THR A 36 7.97 -13.08 3.55
N ASP A 37 6.91 -12.57 2.92
CA ASP A 37 6.63 -12.82 1.50
C ASP A 37 7.39 -11.82 0.62
N GLU A 38 8.32 -12.33 -0.19
CA GLU A 38 9.10 -11.53 -1.15
C GLU A 38 8.24 -10.82 -2.20
N LYS A 39 6.96 -11.19 -2.37
CA LYS A 39 6.03 -10.52 -3.29
C LYS A 39 5.36 -9.31 -2.65
N TYR A 40 5.38 -9.18 -1.33
CA TYR A 40 4.66 -8.12 -0.62
C TYR A 40 5.12 -6.74 -1.05
N GLY A 41 4.21 -5.97 -1.63
CA GLY A 41 4.45 -4.66 -2.23
C GLY A 41 5.13 -4.70 -3.60
N TYR A 42 5.93 -5.71 -3.93
CA TYR A 42 6.62 -5.81 -5.21
C TYR A 42 5.75 -6.38 -6.34
N ASN A 43 4.72 -7.15 -5.98
CA ASN A 43 3.78 -7.71 -6.94
C ASN A 43 2.41 -7.01 -6.82
N LYS A 44 1.81 -6.68 -7.97
CA LYS A 44 0.47 -6.08 -8.07
C LYS A 44 -0.63 -6.90 -7.39
N ASP A 45 -0.46 -8.22 -7.30
CA ASP A 45 -1.42 -9.12 -6.65
C ASP A 45 -1.15 -9.28 -5.15
N TYR A 46 -0.05 -8.70 -4.65
CA TYR A 46 0.34 -8.68 -3.24
C TYR A 46 0.63 -7.24 -2.76
N PRO A 47 -0.26 -6.25 -2.98
CA PRO A 47 0.04 -4.86 -2.67
C PRO A 47 0.04 -4.59 -1.16
N ILE A 48 0.73 -3.51 -0.77
CA ILE A 48 0.78 -3.03 0.60
C ILE A 48 -0.54 -2.38 0.95
N ASN A 49 -1.18 -2.85 2.01
CA ASN A 49 -2.35 -2.18 2.55
C ASN A 49 -1.95 -1.12 3.58
N ILE A 50 -2.36 0.10 3.33
CA ILE A 50 -2.09 1.28 4.16
C ILE A 50 -3.39 1.95 4.62
N TYR A 51 -4.52 1.24 4.58
CA TYR A 51 -5.80 1.72 5.08
C TYR A 51 -5.74 1.96 6.58
N TYR A 52 -6.11 3.18 6.98
CA TYR A 52 -6.23 3.58 8.38
C TYR A 52 -7.38 4.57 8.54
N GLN A 53 -8.36 4.21 9.39
CA GLN A 53 -9.60 4.94 9.70
C GLN A 53 -10.52 5.21 8.51
N GLN A 54 -10.14 6.10 7.59
CA GLN A 54 -10.97 6.52 6.46
C GLN A 54 -10.12 6.89 5.24
N THR A 55 -10.77 6.87 4.07
CA THR A 55 -10.13 7.06 2.76
C THR A 55 -10.21 8.50 2.24
N LYS A 56 -10.89 9.39 2.97
CA LYS A 56 -11.05 10.82 2.59
C LYS A 56 -9.73 11.56 2.42
N ASN A 57 -8.68 11.12 3.12
CA ASN A 57 -7.34 11.66 3.01
C ASN A 57 -6.35 10.55 2.72
N ASP A 58 -6.61 9.76 1.67
CA ASP A 58 -5.76 8.64 1.26
C ASP A 58 -4.29 9.05 1.32
N SER A 59 -3.91 10.18 0.69
CA SER A 59 -2.56 10.77 0.64
C SER A 59 -1.80 10.81 1.97
N ILE A 60 -2.48 11.04 3.10
CA ILE A 60 -1.84 11.14 4.42
C ILE A 60 -1.34 9.76 4.88
N ASN A 61 -2.06 8.69 4.55
CA ASN A 61 -1.67 7.34 4.95
C ASN A 61 -0.49 6.82 4.13
N GLN A 62 -0.34 7.19 2.84
CA GLN A 62 0.91 6.90 2.13
C GLN A 62 2.09 7.62 2.79
N ILE A 63 1.93 8.90 3.16
CA ILE A 63 2.99 9.67 3.81
C ILE A 63 3.37 9.02 5.15
N ARG A 64 2.39 8.67 5.98
CA ARG A 64 2.59 7.94 7.25
C ARG A 64 3.38 6.65 7.08
N PHE A 65 3.06 5.89 6.04
CA PHE A 65 3.71 4.63 5.73
C PHE A 65 5.16 4.83 5.30
N PHE A 66 5.41 5.65 4.27
CA PHE A 66 6.76 5.84 3.77
C PHE A 66 7.68 6.56 4.76
N ASN A 67 7.15 7.44 5.61
CA ASN A 67 7.92 8.07 6.68
C ASN A 67 8.29 7.10 7.80
N ALA A 68 7.58 5.98 7.95
CA ALA A 68 7.90 4.93 8.90
C ALA A 68 8.99 3.97 8.37
N LEU A 69 9.31 4.03 7.08
CA LEU A 69 10.31 3.17 6.45
C LEU A 69 11.67 3.87 6.36
N THR A 70 12.72 3.07 6.47
CA THR A 70 14.10 3.49 6.25
C THR A 70 14.79 2.50 5.31
N GLY A 71 15.94 2.90 4.77
CA GLY A 71 16.84 1.96 4.11
C GLY A 71 17.34 0.86 5.08
N PRO A 72 18.00 -0.19 4.55
CA PRO A 72 18.45 -1.33 5.33
C PRO A 72 19.35 -1.00 6.53
N ASN A 73 20.06 0.14 6.49
CA ASN A 73 20.94 0.60 7.56
C ASN A 73 20.40 1.88 8.24
N GLY A 74 19.11 2.17 8.10
CA GLY A 74 18.49 3.38 8.65
C GLY A 74 18.58 4.61 7.75
N GLU A 75 18.89 4.45 6.46
CA GLU A 75 19.03 5.57 5.53
C GLU A 75 17.69 6.27 5.30
N LYS A 76 17.74 7.59 5.07
CA LYS A 76 16.56 8.37 4.69
C LYS A 76 15.97 7.85 3.38
N LEU A 77 14.68 7.55 3.43
CA LEU A 77 13.90 7.06 2.30
C LEU A 77 13.30 8.24 1.51
N PHE A 78 13.31 8.10 0.19
CA PHE A 78 12.72 9.01 -0.78
C PHE A 78 11.71 8.22 -1.62
N TYR A 79 10.52 8.76 -1.79
CA TYR A 79 9.45 8.08 -2.52
C TYR A 79 8.74 9.04 -3.45
N LYS A 80 8.29 8.52 -4.59
CA LYS A 80 7.50 9.28 -5.57
C LYS A 80 6.41 8.38 -6.13
N LYS A 81 5.18 8.90 -6.18
CA LYS A 81 4.10 8.25 -6.94
C LYS A 81 4.43 8.34 -8.43
N VAL A 82 4.59 7.20 -9.09
CA VAL A 82 4.93 7.12 -10.52
C VAL A 82 3.76 6.67 -11.38
N GLY A 83 2.70 6.14 -10.76
CA GLY A 83 1.49 5.78 -11.48
C GLY A 83 0.38 5.26 -10.58
N ILE A 84 -0.69 4.85 -11.24
CA ILE A 84 -1.77 4.07 -10.67
C ILE A 84 -1.95 2.84 -11.55
N CYS A 85 -2.27 1.70 -10.96
CA CYS A 85 -2.53 0.49 -11.72
C CYS A 85 -3.69 -0.30 -11.12
N CYS A 86 -4.07 -1.34 -11.87
CA CYS A 86 -4.90 -2.46 -11.48
C CYS A 86 -6.16 -2.10 -10.68
N PRO A 87 -7.32 -1.95 -11.36
CA PRO A 87 -8.60 -1.86 -10.66
C PRO A 87 -8.88 -3.15 -9.88
N PHE A 88 -9.33 -3.01 -8.64
CA PHE A 88 -9.78 -4.10 -7.80
C PHE A 88 -11.11 -3.75 -7.11
N PRO A 89 -12.00 -4.73 -6.85
CA PRO A 89 -13.23 -4.50 -6.10
C PRO A 89 -12.95 -3.97 -4.70
N SER A 90 -13.63 -2.90 -4.30
CA SER A 90 -13.54 -2.33 -2.95
C SER A 90 -14.91 -1.92 -2.44
N LYS A 91 -15.25 -2.38 -1.23
CA LYS A 91 -16.48 -1.99 -0.53
C LYS A 91 -16.42 -0.58 0.08
N ASN A 92 -15.22 -0.02 0.21
CA ASN A 92 -14.98 1.28 0.83
C ASN A 92 -14.87 2.42 -0.20
N SER A 93 -14.99 2.10 -1.49
CA SER A 93 -15.06 3.07 -2.58
C SER A 93 -16.49 3.33 -3.02
N VAL A 94 -16.82 4.57 -3.33
CA VAL A 94 -18.14 4.99 -3.84
C VAL A 94 -18.51 4.26 -5.14
N SER A 95 -17.52 3.96 -5.97
CA SER A 95 -17.72 3.26 -7.24
C SER A 95 -17.72 1.73 -7.13
N GLY A 96 -17.51 1.17 -5.93
CA GLY A 96 -17.34 -0.28 -5.73
C GLY A 96 -15.99 -0.83 -6.22
N ALA A 97 -15.09 0.02 -6.71
CA ALA A 97 -13.77 -0.33 -7.18
C ALA A 97 -12.73 0.70 -6.72
N ALA A 98 -11.49 0.25 -6.54
CA ALA A 98 -10.34 1.08 -6.22
C ALA A 98 -9.15 0.74 -7.12
N LEU A 99 -8.14 1.59 -7.13
CA LEU A 99 -6.90 1.41 -7.89
C LEU A 99 -5.72 1.28 -6.94
N LEU A 100 -4.70 0.54 -7.36
CA LEU A 100 -3.41 0.50 -6.70
C LEU A 100 -2.62 1.74 -7.07
N ASP A 101 -1.87 2.26 -6.10
CA ASP A 101 -0.89 3.31 -6.31
C ASP A 101 0.49 2.68 -6.47
N ILE A 102 1.22 3.11 -7.51
CA ILE A 102 2.58 2.67 -7.79
C ILE A 102 3.55 3.76 -7.33
N TYR A 103 4.44 3.39 -6.43
CA TYR A 103 5.50 4.23 -5.88
C TYR A 103 6.86 3.74 -6.29
N GLU A 104 7.72 4.65 -6.72
CA GLU A 104 9.15 4.41 -6.81
C GLU A 104 9.80 4.87 -5.51
N VAL A 105 10.61 4.00 -4.91
CA VAL A 105 11.28 4.19 -3.62
C VAL A 105 12.79 4.09 -3.80
N LYS A 106 13.49 5.06 -3.22
CA LYS A 106 14.95 5.18 -3.21
C LYS A 106 15.49 5.53 -1.84
N TRP A 107 16.73 5.15 -1.59
CA TRP A 107 17.49 5.58 -0.41
C TRP A 107 18.96 5.72 -0.78
N VAL A 108 19.73 6.38 0.09
CA VAL A 108 21.17 6.60 -0.13
C VAL A 108 21.90 5.26 -0.22
N GLY A 109 22.73 5.07 -1.24
CA GLY A 109 23.48 3.83 -1.46
C GLY A 109 22.72 2.72 -2.23
N GLN A 110 21.45 2.95 -2.58
CA GLN A 110 20.69 2.03 -3.42
C GLN A 110 21.17 2.07 -4.88
N LYS A 111 21.44 0.90 -5.47
CA LYS A 111 21.89 0.79 -6.88
C LYS A 111 20.75 1.02 -7.88
N THR A 112 19.58 0.45 -7.60
CA THR A 112 18.40 0.51 -8.47
C THR A 112 17.18 0.88 -7.65
N PRO A 113 16.39 1.88 -8.10
CA PRO A 113 15.10 2.17 -7.48
C PRO A 113 14.21 0.96 -7.42
N VAL A 114 13.32 0.97 -6.44
CA VAL A 114 12.43 -0.15 -6.18
C VAL A 114 10.99 0.32 -6.32
N THR A 115 10.18 -0.47 -7.02
CA THR A 115 8.78 -0.15 -7.27
C THR A 115 7.88 -0.90 -6.29
N LEU A 116 7.01 -0.17 -5.61
CA LEU A 116 6.05 -0.69 -4.65
C LEU A 116 4.61 -0.37 -5.09
N SER A 117 3.73 -1.35 -4.95
CA SER A 117 2.29 -1.23 -5.15
C SER A 117 1.60 -1.13 -3.80
N SER A 118 0.74 -0.13 -3.60
CA SER A 118 0.02 0.08 -2.34
C SER A 118 -1.42 0.50 -2.56
N TYR A 119 -2.28 0.37 -1.55
CA TYR A 119 -3.65 0.85 -1.60
C TYR A 119 -4.14 1.32 -0.23
N CYS A 120 -4.92 2.41 -0.22
CA CYS A 120 -5.60 2.93 0.97
C CYS A 120 -7.06 2.46 1.08
N ASN A 121 -7.61 1.79 0.07
CA ASN A 121 -9.06 1.60 -0.06
C ASN A 121 -9.55 0.19 0.30
N GLY A 122 -8.92 -0.50 1.25
CA GLY A 122 -9.45 -1.80 1.67
C GLY A 122 -9.17 -2.13 3.12
N GLN A 123 -10.18 -2.68 3.77
CA GLN A 123 -9.98 -3.83 4.61
C GLN A 123 -9.35 -4.89 3.65
N TYR A 124 -8.10 -5.34 3.78
CA TYR A 124 -7.40 -5.65 5.01
C TYR A 124 -5.89 -5.89 4.82
N PRO A 125 -5.03 -5.46 5.75
CA PRO A 125 -3.58 -5.67 5.64
C PRO A 125 -3.18 -7.12 5.89
N LYS A 126 -2.01 -7.53 5.42
CA LYS A 126 -1.13 -8.35 6.26
C LYS A 126 0.29 -7.88 6.00
N ILE A 127 1.02 -7.68 7.10
CA ILE A 127 2.47 -7.57 7.09
C ILE A 127 3.02 -8.98 6.89
#